data_AF-A0A961CWF3-F1
#
_entry.id   AF-A0A961CWF3-F1
#
_cell.length_a   1.000
_cell.length_b   1.000
_cell.length_c   1.000
_cell.angle_alpha   90.00
_cell.angle_beta   90.00
_cell.angle_gamma   90.00
#
_symmetry.space_group_name_H-M   'P 1'
#
loop_
_entity.id
_entity.type
_entity.pdbx_description
1 polymer ?
#
loop_
_entity_poly.entity_id
_entity_poly.type
_entity_poly.pdbx_seq_one_letter_code
_entity_poly.pdbx_strand_id
1 'polypeptide(L)' 'MEPVKHGPKPARLEVIGVTGIGEVHRGDDLAGILLEALGEMDEVLRPGDVVVVTQKVVSKA' A
#
# COMPACT_ATOMS: atom_id res chain seq x y z
N MET A 1 -9.12 -41.15 -18.62
CA MET A 1 -8.35 -40.53 -17.52
C MET A 1 -8.96 -39.16 -17.30
N GLU A 2 -9.71 -38.96 -16.22
CA GLU A 2 -10.29 -37.64 -15.92
C GLU A 2 -9.17 -36.63 -15.59
N PRO A 3 -9.32 -35.35 -15.98
CA PRO A 3 -8.36 -34.33 -15.63
C PRO A 3 -8.36 -34.11 -14.11
N VAL A 4 -7.18 -34.20 -13.50
CA VAL A 4 -6.97 -33.90 -12.09
C VAL A 4 -7.38 -32.45 -11.83
N LYS A 5 -8.44 -32.24 -11.04
CA LYS A 5 -8.84 -30.91 -10.56
C LYS A 5 -7.71 -30.36 -9.71
N HIS A 6 -7.00 -29.36 -10.21
CA HIS A 6 -5.97 -28.66 -9.44
C HIS A 6 -6.69 -27.93 -8.30
N GLY A 7 -6.25 -28.16 -7.06
CA GLY A 7 -6.70 -27.37 -5.91
C GLY A 7 -6.44 -25.87 -6.13
N PRO A 8 -7.02 -24.98 -5.31
CA PRO A 8 -6.85 -23.54 -5.50
C PRO A 8 -5.36 -23.20 -5.59
N LYS A 9 -4.96 -22.53 -6.69
CA LYS A 9 -3.59 -22.04 -6.83
C LYS A 9 -3.26 -21.19 -5.59
N PRO A 10 -2.06 -21.34 -5.00
CA PRO A 10 -1.68 -20.53 -3.85
C PRO A 10 -1.72 -19.05 -4.24
N ALA A 11 -2.43 -18.25 -3.43
CA ALA A 11 -2.47 -16.80 -3.62
C ALA A 11 -1.13 -16.19 -3.20
N ARG A 12 -0.63 -15.24 -3.99
CA ARG A 12 0.58 -14.48 -3.68
C ARG A 12 0.18 -13.14 -3.07
N LEU A 13 0.79 -12.79 -1.94
CA LEU A 13 0.71 -11.48 -1.30
C LEU A 13 2.07 -10.79 -1.38
N GLU A 14 2.06 -9.49 -1.62
CA GLU A 14 3.23 -8.62 -1.59
C GLU A 14 2.95 -7.47 -0.63
N VAL A 15 3.94 -7.10 0.17
CA VAL A 15 3.84 -6.03 1.17
C VAL A 15 5.02 -5.09 0.94
N ILE A 16 4.72 -3.85 0.61
CA ILE A 16 5.73 -2.83 0.30
C ILE A 16 5.69 -1.78 1.39
N GLY A 17 6.83 -1.55 2.04
CA GLY A 17 6.98 -0.49 3.02
C GLY A 17 7.23 0.83 2.32
N VAL A 18 6.33 1.81 2.47
CA VAL A 18 6.54 3.16 1.93
C VAL A 18 7.59 3.90 2.76
N THR A 19 8.59 4.44 2.08
CA THR A 19 9.72 5.18 2.66
C THR A 19 9.74 6.62 2.14
N GLY A 20 10.67 7.47 2.60
CA GLY A 20 10.76 8.87 2.15
C GLY A 20 9.78 9.84 2.83
N ILE A 21 8.81 9.35 3.60
CA ILE A 21 7.84 10.20 4.31
C ILE A 21 8.47 10.81 5.58
N GLY A 22 8.46 12.14 5.66
CA GLY A 22 8.89 12.92 6.83
C GLY A 22 7.87 12.92 7.99
N GLU A 23 8.05 13.82 8.97
CA GLU A 23 7.08 13.96 10.07
C GLU A 23 5.77 14.57 9.55
N VAL A 24 4.65 13.87 9.78
CA VAL A 24 3.30 14.40 9.50
C VAL A 24 2.91 15.40 10.59
N HIS A 25 2.39 16.55 10.17
CA HIS A 25 1.91 17.65 11.01
C HIS A 25 0.38 17.77 10.93
N ARG A 26 -0.15 18.71 11.70
CA ARG A 26 -1.59 18.87 11.83
C ARG A 26 -2.19 19.51 10.58
N GLY A 27 -3.17 18.88 9.95
CA GLY A 27 -3.81 19.39 8.72
C GLY A 27 -3.09 19.01 7.43
N ASP A 28 -2.06 18.17 7.48
CA ASP A 28 -1.32 17.71 6.30
C ASP A 28 -2.19 16.80 5.42
N ASP A 29 -2.04 16.92 4.10
CA ASP A 29 -2.68 15.98 3.16
C ASP A 29 -1.91 14.65 3.15
N LEU A 30 -2.36 13.72 3.98
CA LEU A 30 -1.77 12.39 4.08
C LEU A 30 -1.84 11.60 2.76
N ALA A 31 -2.88 11.81 1.94
CA ALA A 31 -3.02 11.11 0.68
C ALA A 31 -2.00 11.64 -0.34
N GLY A 32 -1.88 12.97 -0.44
CA GLY A 32 -0.86 13.62 -1.27
C GLY A 32 0.56 13.16 -0.92
N ILE A 33 0.92 13.21 0.36
CA ILE A 33 2.23 12.78 0.87
C ILE A 33 2.51 11.31 0.51
N LEU A 34 1.52 10.43 0.66
CA LEU A 34 1.67 9.02 0.34
C LEU A 34 1.89 8.81 -1.17
N LEU A 35 1.14 9.51 -2.01
CA LEU A 35 1.26 9.39 -3.47
C LEU A 35 2.58 9.94 -3.99
N GLU A 36 3.08 11.04 -3.40
CA GLU A 36 4.41 11.59 -3.70
C GLU A 36 5.51 10.58 -3.36
N ALA A 37 5.50 10.02 -2.15
CA ALA A 37 6.49 9.04 -1.71
C ALA A 37 6.47 7.75 -2.57
N LEU A 38 5.30 7.27 -2.96
CA LEU A 38 5.18 6.14 -3.89
C LEU A 38 5.76 6.47 -5.27
N GLY A 39 5.51 7.68 -5.77
CA GLY A 39 6.10 8.15 -7.03
C GLY A 39 7.63 8.21 -6.99
N GLU A 40 8.23 8.66 -5.89
CA GLU A 40 9.68 8.66 -5.69
C GLU A 40 10.28 7.24 -5.62
N MET A 41 9.48 6.25 -5.23
CA MET A 41 9.86 4.84 -5.20
C MET A 41 9.60 4.11 -6.53
N ASP A 42 9.15 4.80 -7.57
CA ASP A 42 8.67 4.22 -8.84
C ASP A 42 7.52 3.21 -8.64
N GLU A 43 6.72 3.37 -7.58
CA GLU A 43 5.58 2.51 -7.24
C GLU A 43 4.24 3.19 -7.55
N VAL A 44 3.27 2.38 -7.97
CA VAL A 44 1.93 2.87 -8.36
C VAL A 44 0.84 1.98 -7.78
N LEU A 45 -0.11 2.57 -7.07
CA LEU A 45 -1.29 1.86 -6.56
C LEU A 45 -2.18 1.38 -7.70
N ARG A 46 -2.63 0.14 -7.60
CA ARG A 46 -3.50 -0.53 -8.56
C ARG A 46 -4.86 -0.85 -7.93
N PRO A 47 -5.91 -1.02 -8.74
CA PRO A 47 -7.20 -1.47 -8.23
C PRO A 47 -7.05 -2.80 -7.49
N GLY A 48 -7.51 -2.83 -6.23
CA GLY A 48 -7.41 -3.99 -5.34
C GLY A 48 -6.28 -3.91 -4.31
N ASP A 49 -5.38 -2.94 -4.43
CA ASP A 49 -4.35 -2.70 -3.42
C ASP A 49 -4.94 -2.15 -2.12
N VAL A 50 -4.28 -2.46 -1.01
CA VAL A 50 -4.67 -2.01 0.33
C VAL A 50 -3.57 -1.13 0.89
N VAL A 51 -3.94 0.11 1.24
CA VAL A 51 -3.06 1.04 1.94
C VAL A 51 -3.25 0.87 3.45
N VAL A 52 -2.14 0.62 4.16
CA VAL A 52 -2.13 0.52 5.62
C VAL A 52 -1.32 1.68 6.19
N VAL A 53 -1.97 2.50 7.02
CA VAL A 53 -1.35 3.63 7.72
C VAL A 53 -1.48 3.44 9.23
N THR A 54 -0.54 4.00 9.98
CA THR A 54 -0.64 4.01 11.45
C THR A 54 -1.67 5.04 11.92
N GLN A 55 -2.28 4.81 13.08
CA GLN A 55 -3.25 5.74 13.65
C GLN A 55 -2.63 7.10 14.04
N LYS A 56 -1.31 7.15 14.34
CA LYS A 56 -0.60 8.40 14.67
C LYS A 56 -0.71 9.42 13.55
N VAL A 57 -0.44 9.02 12.31
CA VAL A 57 -0.42 9.96 11.16
C VAL A 57 -1.83 10.43 10.80
N VAL A 58 -2.81 9.54 10.88
CA VAL A 58 -4.23 9.85 10.65
C VAL A 58 -4.78 10.85 11.67
N SER A 59 -4.31 10.80 12.92
CA SER A 59 -4.79 11.72 13.98
C SER A 59 -4.21 13.13 13.86
N LYS A 60 -3.20 13.32 13.00
CA LYS A 60 -2.57 14.62 12.77
C LYS A 60 -3.11 15.26 11.50
N ALA A 61 -3.06 14.51 10.40
CA ALA A 61 -3.57 14.93 9.10
C ALA A 61 -4.98 15.53 9.21
#